data_AF-A0A0F9HXY8-F1
#
_entry.id   AF-A0A0F9HXY8-F1
#
_cell.length_a   1.000
_cell.length_b   1.000
_cell.length_c   1.000
_cell.angle_alpha   90.00
_cell.angle_beta   90.00
_cell.angle_gamma   90.00
#
_symmetry.space_group_name_H-M   'P 1'
#
loop_
_entity.id
_entity.type
_entity.pdbx_description
1 polymer ?
#
loop_
_entity_poly.entity_id
_entity_poly.type
_entity_poly.pdbx_seq_one_letter_code
_entity_poly.pdbx_strand_id
1 'polypeptide(L)'
;SAVETMIGKWTEGGNERGDVIRRDASGNIEALVSSNGTAETSVTSTSTVASGTWVFVALRYDPSTALDIFIGQDGADNGVLEKVTNTTSIPAALNDSAADFAIGARDTSGTAADFMTGRAGGLVFRCNAVFTENQINMLYSQLRLLIGA
;
A
#
# COMPACT_ATOMS: atom_id res chain seq x y z
N SER A 1 6.50 -10.12 13.53
CA SER A 1 7.30 -8.96 13.08
C SER A 1 6.67 -7.69 13.63
N ALA A 2 7.37 -6.55 13.66
CA ALA A 2 6.72 -5.26 13.88
C ALA A 2 6.00 -4.81 12.59
N VAL A 3 5.07 -3.84 12.71
CA VAL A 3 4.43 -3.20 11.55
C VAL A 3 5.44 -2.27 10.88
N GLU A 4 5.46 -2.25 9.54
CA GLU A 4 6.38 -1.43 8.75
C GLU A 4 5.60 -0.68 7.66
N THR A 5 5.69 0.64 7.61
CA THR A 5 4.98 1.46 6.62
C THR A 5 5.81 1.67 5.37
N MET A 6 5.25 1.34 4.21
CA MET A 6 5.90 1.55 2.92
C MET A 6 5.67 2.98 2.42
N ILE A 7 4.42 3.42 2.37
CA ILE A 7 4.04 4.72 1.81
C ILE A 7 2.65 5.13 2.30
N GLY A 8 2.42 6.42 2.56
CA GLY A 8 1.08 6.92 2.84
C GLY A 8 0.99 8.22 3.63
N LYS A 9 -0.26 8.60 3.92
CA LYS A 9 -0.70 9.61 4.89
C LYS A 9 -1.50 8.91 5.98
N TRP A 10 -1.09 8.97 7.23
CA TRP A 10 -1.82 8.39 8.35
C TRP A 10 -1.50 9.19 9.61
N THR A 11 -2.35 9.18 10.64
CA THR A 11 -2.02 9.61 12.01
C THR A 11 -2.94 8.89 12.99
N GLU A 12 -2.53 8.74 14.25
CA GLU A 12 -3.48 8.62 15.36
C GLU A 12 -3.01 9.28 16.66
N GLY A 13 -3.76 10.31 17.04
CA GLY A 13 -3.61 11.19 18.20
C GLY A 13 -4.28 12.51 17.83
N GLY A 14 -5.62 12.48 17.75
CA GLY A 14 -6.46 13.50 17.06
C GLY A 14 -7.27 12.97 15.87
N ASN A 15 -7.05 11.70 15.46
CA ASN A 15 -7.73 10.95 14.39
C ASN A 15 -7.87 11.68 13.04
N GLU A 16 -6.77 11.69 12.29
CA GLU A 16 -6.61 12.27 10.95
C GLU A 16 -6.09 11.20 9.97
N ARG A 17 -6.63 9.98 10.03
CA ARG A 17 -6.21 8.90 9.11
C ARG A 17 -6.49 9.28 7.65
N GLY A 18 -5.56 8.93 6.77
CA GLY A 18 -5.70 9.05 5.32
C GLY A 18 -5.66 7.68 4.65
N ASP A 19 -4.64 7.47 3.83
CA ASP A 19 -4.37 6.25 3.07
C ASP A 19 -2.94 5.76 3.33
N VAL A 20 -2.76 4.47 3.57
CA VAL A 20 -1.43 3.90 3.84
C VAL A 20 -1.31 2.48 3.32
N ILE A 21 -0.11 2.14 2.83
CA ILE A 21 0.33 0.79 2.55
C ILE A 21 1.39 0.41 3.56
N ARG A 22 1.19 -0.73 4.24
CA ARG A 22 2.09 -1.23 5.27
C ARG A 22 2.22 -2.74 5.23
N ARG A 23 3.29 -3.25 5.82
CA ARG A 23 3.43 -4.66 6.16
C ARG A 23 2.91 -4.86 7.58
N ASP A 24 2.00 -5.80 7.77
CA ASP A 24 1.45 -6.13 9.07
C ASP A 24 2.43 -6.99 9.90
N ALA A 25 2.07 -7.25 11.16
CA ALA A 25 2.90 -8.05 12.07
C ALA A 25 3.05 -9.53 11.62
N SER A 26 2.12 -10.02 10.80
CA SER A 26 2.08 -11.35 10.20
C SER A 26 2.93 -11.45 8.91
N GLY A 27 3.35 -10.31 8.36
CA GLY A 27 4.15 -10.21 7.16
C GLY A 27 3.36 -10.06 5.87
N ASN A 28 2.03 -9.92 5.93
CA ASN A 28 1.19 -9.59 4.78
C ASN A 28 1.30 -8.10 4.48
N ILE A 29 0.95 -7.71 3.26
CA ILE A 29 0.80 -6.30 2.94
C ILE A 29 -0.65 -5.92 3.08
N GLU A 30 -0.87 -4.86 3.83
CA GLU A 30 -2.18 -4.27 4.11
C GLU A 30 -2.21 -2.86 3.55
N ALA A 31 -3.29 -2.54 2.86
CA ALA A 31 -3.64 -1.17 2.52
C ALA A 31 -4.85 -0.75 3.33
N LEU A 32 -4.78 0.42 3.94
CA LEU A 32 -5.88 1.03 4.69
C LEU A 32 -6.22 2.39 4.10
N VAL A 33 -7.50 2.69 4.09
CA VAL A 33 -8.03 4.00 3.74
C VAL A 33 -9.07 4.44 4.76
N SER A 34 -9.17 5.74 4.98
CA SER A 34 -10.19 6.35 5.83
C SER A 34 -11.00 7.38 5.08
N SER A 35 -12.31 7.41 5.35
CA SER A 35 -13.24 8.40 4.79
C SER A 35 -13.40 9.64 5.64
N ASN A 36 -13.03 9.57 6.92
CA ASN A 36 -13.37 10.58 7.92
C ASN A 36 -12.29 10.76 9.01
N GLY A 37 -11.09 10.23 8.79
CA GLY A 37 -9.98 10.29 9.76
C GLY A 37 -10.06 9.29 10.90
N THR A 38 -11.17 8.54 11.03
CA THR A 38 -11.43 7.62 12.15
C THR A 38 -11.65 6.18 11.69
N ALA A 39 -12.66 5.95 10.84
CA ALA A 39 -13.03 4.63 10.35
C ALA A 39 -12.03 4.16 9.30
N GLU A 40 -11.66 2.88 9.36
CA GLU A 40 -10.74 2.26 8.43
C GLU A 40 -11.47 1.27 7.52
N THR A 41 -11.16 1.32 6.24
CA THR A 41 -11.47 0.26 5.27
C THR A 41 -10.14 -0.30 4.79
N SER A 42 -9.97 -1.62 4.85
CA SER A 42 -8.71 -2.26 4.51
C SER A 42 -8.85 -3.34 3.46
N VAL A 43 -7.73 -3.67 2.82
CA VAL A 43 -7.54 -4.87 2.03
C VAL A 43 -6.15 -5.43 2.37
N THR A 44 -6.08 -6.73 2.60
CA THR A 44 -4.85 -7.41 3.03
C THR A 44 -4.54 -8.53 2.06
N SER A 45 -3.26 -8.68 1.71
CA SER A 45 -2.83 -9.79 0.87
C SER A 45 -2.99 -11.14 1.55
N THR A 46 -3.08 -12.17 0.72
CA THR A 46 -3.07 -13.57 1.14
C THR A 46 -1.64 -14.11 1.23
N SER A 47 -0.72 -13.58 0.43
CA SER A 47 0.69 -13.94 0.50
C SER A 47 1.43 -13.07 1.52
N THR A 48 2.32 -13.69 2.27
CA THR A 48 3.31 -12.98 3.10
C THR A 48 4.52 -12.59 2.26
N VAL A 49 5.15 -11.47 2.62
CA VAL A 49 6.40 -11.02 1.99
C VAL A 49 7.59 -11.51 2.80
N ALA A 50 8.48 -12.25 2.14
CA ALA A 50 9.73 -12.70 2.72
C ALA A 50 10.72 -11.54 2.92
N SER A 51 11.53 -11.61 3.97
CA SER A 51 12.58 -10.61 4.21
C SER A 51 13.67 -10.71 3.13
N GLY A 52 14.18 -9.57 2.68
CA GLY A 52 15.24 -9.50 1.66
C GLY A 52 14.75 -9.69 0.21
N THR A 53 13.47 -9.93 -0.01
CA THR A 53 12.88 -10.08 -1.35
C THR A 53 12.41 -8.73 -1.88
N TRP A 54 12.70 -8.44 -3.16
CA TRP A 54 12.11 -7.30 -3.84
C TRP A 54 10.63 -7.54 -4.10
N VAL A 55 9.82 -6.56 -3.74
CA VAL A 55 8.37 -6.61 -3.95
C VAL A 55 7.88 -5.38 -4.71
N PHE A 56 7.00 -5.63 -5.66
CA PHE A 56 6.10 -4.65 -6.23
C PHE A 56 4.83 -4.63 -5.41
N VAL A 57 4.38 -3.43 -5.03
CA VAL A 57 3.12 -3.25 -4.32
C VAL A 57 2.38 -2.06 -4.94
N ALA A 58 1.10 -2.23 -5.22
CA ALA A 58 0.23 -1.14 -5.63
C ALA A 58 -1.11 -1.20 -4.90
N LEU A 59 -1.56 -0.06 -4.40
CA LEU A 59 -2.93 0.17 -3.96
C LEU A 59 -3.72 0.84 -5.08
N ARG A 60 -4.90 0.32 -5.38
CA ARG A 60 -5.88 0.99 -6.24
C ARG A 60 -7.16 1.22 -5.46
N TYR A 61 -7.58 2.47 -5.41
CA TYR A 61 -8.84 2.89 -4.82
C TYR A 61 -9.79 3.37 -5.93
N ASP A 62 -10.93 2.70 -6.06
CA ASP A 62 -12.03 3.07 -6.94
C ASP A 62 -13.24 3.47 -6.08
N PRO A 63 -13.59 4.77 -6.01
CA PRO A 63 -14.61 5.30 -5.12
C PRO A 63 -15.94 4.52 -5.17
N SER A 64 -16.47 4.18 -4.00
CA SER A 64 -17.71 3.39 -3.81
C SER A 64 -17.72 1.99 -4.44
N THR A 65 -16.59 1.55 -5.03
CA THR A 65 -16.56 0.36 -5.88
C THR A 65 -15.59 -0.69 -5.35
N ALA A 66 -14.31 -0.34 -5.21
CA ALA A 66 -13.29 -1.31 -4.83
C ALA A 66 -12.06 -0.67 -4.16
N LEU A 67 -11.44 -1.45 -3.27
CA LEU A 67 -10.08 -1.26 -2.79
C LEU A 67 -9.27 -2.51 -3.16
N ASP A 68 -8.33 -2.36 -4.08
CA ASP A 68 -7.48 -3.45 -4.53
C ASP A 68 -6.05 -3.26 -4.01
N ILE A 69 -5.43 -4.37 -3.63
CA ILE A 69 -3.97 -4.45 -3.50
C ILE A 69 -3.41 -5.43 -4.52
N PHE A 70 -2.33 -5.02 -5.17
CA PHE A 70 -1.56 -5.83 -6.11
C PHE A 70 -0.17 -6.08 -5.55
N ILE A 71 0.29 -7.32 -5.59
CA ILE A 71 1.60 -7.71 -5.07
C ILE A 71 2.31 -8.58 -6.09
N GLY A 72 3.59 -8.28 -6.31
CA GLY A 72 4.50 -9.11 -7.09
C GLY A 72 5.80 -9.29 -6.34
N GLN A 73 6.23 -10.51 -6.10
CA GLN A 73 7.46 -10.86 -5.41
C GLN A 73 8.41 -11.53 -6.38
N ASP A 74 9.67 -11.10 -6.37
CA ASP A 74 10.69 -11.75 -7.19
C ASP A 74 10.92 -13.21 -6.73
N GLY A 75 11.07 -14.11 -7.69
CA GLY A 75 11.26 -15.54 -7.47
C GLY A 75 10.06 -16.34 -6.94
N ALA A 76 9.00 -15.72 -6.42
CA ALA A 76 7.84 -16.43 -5.87
C ALA A 76 6.65 -16.48 -6.83
N ASP A 77 6.43 -15.42 -7.61
CA ASP A 77 5.14 -15.20 -8.27
C ASP A 77 5.11 -15.64 -9.74
N ASN A 78 6.21 -16.20 -10.25
CA ASN A 78 6.40 -16.55 -11.67
C ASN A 78 6.02 -15.42 -12.66
N GLY A 79 6.04 -14.16 -12.20
CA GLY A 79 5.65 -13.00 -12.99
C GLY A 79 4.15 -12.70 -13.04
N VAL A 80 3.35 -13.29 -12.16
CA VAL A 80 1.91 -13.03 -12.05
C VAL A 80 1.62 -12.26 -10.77
N LEU A 81 0.99 -11.09 -10.88
CA LEU A 81 0.59 -10.33 -9.69
C LEU A 81 -0.51 -11.07 -8.91
N GLU A 82 -0.34 -11.17 -7.60
CA GLU A 82 -1.47 -11.37 -6.69
C GLU A 82 -2.34 -10.11 -6.71
N LYS A 83 -3.66 -10.29 -6.80
CA LYS A 83 -4.65 -9.23 -6.60
C LYS A 83 -5.64 -9.66 -5.54
N VAL A 84 -5.81 -8.83 -4.51
CA VAL A 84 -6.89 -8.98 -3.53
C VAL A 84 -7.79 -7.76 -3.58
N THR A 85 -9.10 -7.98 -3.56
CA THR A 85 -10.11 -6.92 -3.70
C THR A 85 -11.03 -6.92 -2.48
N ASN A 86 -11.23 -5.75 -1.88
CA ASN A 86 -12.36 -5.48 -1.00
C ASN A 86 -13.40 -4.64 -1.76
N THR A 87 -14.66 -5.05 -1.72
CA THR A 87 -15.82 -4.32 -2.29
C THR A 87 -16.83 -3.90 -1.23
N THR A 88 -16.54 -4.14 0.04
CA THR A 88 -17.44 -3.87 1.16
C THR A 88 -17.11 -2.55 1.80
N SER A 89 -18.14 -1.70 1.97
CA SER A 89 -18.04 -0.41 2.68
C SER A 89 -16.99 0.54 2.11
N ILE A 90 -16.74 0.48 0.79
CA ILE A 90 -15.76 1.34 0.13
C ILE A 90 -16.25 2.79 0.16
N PRO A 91 -15.47 3.73 0.72
CA PRO A 91 -15.85 5.14 0.76
C PRO A 91 -16.08 5.73 -0.64
N ALA A 92 -16.90 6.77 -0.71
CA ALA A 92 -17.05 7.59 -1.93
C ALA A 92 -15.93 8.63 -2.09
N ALA A 93 -15.22 8.95 -1.00
CA ALA A 93 -14.07 9.83 -0.97
C ALA A 93 -13.17 9.45 0.20
N LEU A 94 -11.88 9.76 0.08
CA LEU A 94 -10.92 9.63 1.17
C LEU A 94 -10.89 10.91 1.99
N ASN A 95 -10.60 10.78 3.28
CA ASN A 95 -10.32 11.90 4.14
C ASN A 95 -9.08 12.65 3.63
N ASP A 96 -9.18 13.98 3.49
CA ASP A 96 -8.02 14.82 3.20
C ASP A 96 -7.25 15.10 4.50
N SER A 97 -6.56 14.05 4.96
CA SER A 97 -5.77 14.06 6.18
C SER A 97 -4.73 15.18 6.18
N ALA A 98 -4.62 15.90 7.29
CA ALA A 98 -3.55 16.90 7.49
C ALA A 98 -2.15 16.28 7.69
N ALA A 99 -2.05 14.96 7.87
CA ALA A 99 -0.78 14.24 7.98
C ALA A 99 0.15 14.51 6.79
N ASP A 100 1.45 14.51 7.07
CA ASP A 100 2.46 14.51 6.02
C ASP A 100 2.44 13.18 5.24
N PHE A 101 2.66 13.28 3.94
CA PHE A 101 2.90 12.11 3.11
C PHE A 101 4.33 11.63 3.29
N ALA A 102 4.50 10.36 3.64
CA ALA A 102 5.80 9.77 3.91
C ALA A 102 6.02 8.48 3.09
N ILE A 103 7.30 8.18 2.85
CA ILE A 103 7.79 6.91 2.29
C ILE A 103 8.72 6.31 3.34
N GLY A 104 8.51 5.03 3.67
CA GLY A 104 9.30 4.28 4.65
C GLY A 104 8.96 4.57 6.12
N ALA A 105 7.88 5.31 6.38
CA ALA A 105 7.32 5.57 7.70
C ALA A 105 5.87 6.07 7.55
N ARG A 106 5.13 6.17 8.65
CA ARG A 106 3.87 6.93 8.73
C ARG A 106 4.00 8.07 9.73
N ASP A 107 3.30 9.18 9.47
CA ASP A 107 3.15 10.24 10.46
C ASP A 107 2.26 9.77 11.62
N THR A 108 2.58 10.14 12.85
CA THR A 108 1.78 9.81 14.04
C THR A 108 1.64 11.08 14.86
N SER A 109 0.74 11.95 14.44
CA SER A 109 0.51 13.26 15.06
C SER A 109 1.78 14.12 15.06
N GLY A 110 2.43 14.22 13.89
CA GLY A 110 3.65 14.98 13.68
C GLY A 110 4.95 14.23 14.03
N THR A 111 4.87 12.93 14.32
CA THR A 111 6.05 12.10 14.62
C THR A 111 6.08 10.87 13.72
N ALA A 112 7.21 10.63 13.04
CA ALA A 112 7.38 9.43 12.23
C ALA A 112 7.39 8.15 13.09
N ALA A 113 6.65 7.12 12.66
CA ALA A 113 6.60 5.80 13.29
C ALA A 113 6.51 4.67 12.24
N ASP A 114 6.57 3.42 12.72
CA ASP A 114 6.53 2.19 11.92
C ASP A 114 7.49 2.23 10.73
N PHE A 115 8.75 2.50 11.04
CA PHE A 115 9.81 2.62 10.05
C PHE A 115 9.99 1.32 9.26
N MET A 116 10.02 1.45 7.93
CA MET A 116 10.41 0.36 7.06
C MET A 116 11.91 0.10 7.18
N THR A 117 12.26 -1.15 7.49
CA THR A 117 13.66 -1.61 7.42
C THR A 117 13.92 -2.22 6.06
N GLY A 118 14.40 -1.43 5.11
CA GLY A 118 14.65 -1.92 3.76
C GLY A 118 14.98 -0.81 2.77
N ARG A 119 14.67 -1.07 1.49
CA ARG A 119 14.89 -0.12 0.40
C ARG A 119 13.59 0.05 -0.37
N ALA A 120 13.26 1.29 -0.69
CA ALA A 120 12.32 1.62 -1.74
C ALA A 120 13.13 2.06 -2.98
N GLY A 121 12.84 1.50 -4.14
CA GLY A 121 13.61 1.74 -5.36
C GLY A 121 12.79 1.53 -6.62
N GLY A 122 13.25 2.09 -7.74
CA GLY A 122 12.51 2.10 -9.01
C GLY A 122 11.54 3.28 -9.07
N LEU A 123 10.24 3.00 -8.92
CA LEU A 123 9.18 3.99 -9.06
C LEU A 123 8.27 3.97 -7.81
N VAL A 124 8.24 5.08 -7.07
CA VAL A 124 7.43 5.24 -5.85
C VAL A 124 6.62 6.52 -5.98
N PHE A 125 5.29 6.41 -6.03
CA PHE A 125 4.43 7.55 -6.29
C PHE A 125 3.00 7.31 -5.78
N ARG A 126 2.28 8.42 -5.64
CA ARG A 126 0.83 8.47 -5.51
C ARG A 126 0.27 9.21 -6.72
N CYS A 127 -0.86 8.78 -7.25
CA CYS A 127 -1.53 9.47 -8.35
C CYS A 127 -3.04 9.57 -8.11
N ASN A 128 -3.68 10.55 -8.74
CA ASN A 128 -5.13 10.77 -8.66
C ASN A 128 -5.91 10.06 -9.79
N ALA A 129 -5.22 9.31 -10.65
CA ALA A 129 -5.84 8.57 -11.74
C ALA A 129 -5.95 7.09 -11.36
N VAL A 130 -7.12 6.50 -11.54
CA VAL A 130 -7.31 5.06 -11.33
C VAL A 130 -6.66 4.30 -12.48
N PHE A 131 -5.62 3.52 -12.18
CA PHE A 131 -4.97 2.69 -13.19
C PHE A 131 -5.78 1.42 -13.45
N THR A 132 -5.95 1.11 -14.73
CA THR A 132 -6.49 -0.19 -15.15
C THR A 132 -5.56 -1.32 -14.72
N GLU A 133 -6.09 -2.52 -14.63
CA GLU A 133 -5.30 -3.70 -14.28
C GLU A 133 -4.16 -3.96 -15.29
N ASN A 134 -4.42 -3.71 -16.57
CA ASN A 134 -3.38 -3.80 -17.61
C ASN A 134 -2.24 -2.81 -17.38
N GLN A 135 -2.54 -1.57 -16.97
CA GLN A 135 -1.50 -0.58 -16.66
C GLN A 135 -0.65 -1.00 -15.46
N ILE A 136 -1.27 -1.55 -14.42
CA ILE A 136 -0.55 -2.05 -13.23
C ILE A 136 0.34 -3.25 -13.61
N ASN A 137 -0.19 -4.20 -14.40
CA ASN A 137 0.59 -5.33 -14.90
C ASN A 137 1.77 -4.89 -15.79
N MET A 138 1.58 -3.86 -16.61
CA MET A 138 2.67 -3.29 -17.41
C MET A 138 3.76 -2.68 -16.53
N LEU A 139 3.39 -1.92 -15.50
CA LEU A 139 4.36 -1.35 -14.56
C LEU A 139 5.13 -2.45 -13.84
N TYR A 140 4.45 -3.48 -13.35
CA TYR A 140 5.11 -4.61 -12.72
C TYR A 140 6.08 -5.31 -13.68
N SER A 141 5.65 -5.59 -14.91
CA SER A 141 6.49 -6.25 -15.92
C SER A 141 7.74 -5.44 -16.26
N GLN A 142 7.61 -4.11 -16.38
CA GLN A 142 8.73 -3.22 -16.66
C GLN A 142 9.70 -3.12 -15.47
N LEU A 143 9.16 -2.98 -14.26
CA LEU A 143 9.98 -2.84 -13.06
C LEU A 143 10.65 -4.15 -12.68
N ARG A 144 10.01 -5.31 -12.87
CA ARG A 144 10.61 -6.61 -12.56
C ARG A 144 11.97 -6.81 -13.23
N LEU A 145 12.13 -6.34 -14.46
CA LEU A 145 13.43 -6.38 -15.18
C LEU A 145 14.52 -5.53 -14.52
N LEU A 146 14.14 -4.52 -13.74
CA LEU A 146 15.04 -3.59 -13.05
C LEU A 146 15.42 -4.06 -11.64
N ILE A 147 14.50 -4.73 -10.93
CA ILE A 147 14.71 -5.19 -9.54
C ILE A 147 15.39 -6.56 -9.41
N GLY A 148 15.68 -7.23 -10.52
CA GLY A 148 16.47 -8.47 -10.55
C GLY A 148 15.71 -9.65 -11.16
N ALA A 149 16.44 -10.50 -11.86
CA ALA A 149 16.05 -11.83 -12.32
C ALA A 149 16.98 -12.87 -11.67
#